data_AF-A0A8H9GCM6-F1
#
_entry.id   AF-A0A8H9GCM6-F1
#
_cell.length_a   1.000
_cell.length_b   1.000
_cell.length_c   1.000
_cell.angle_alpha   90.00
_cell.angle_beta   90.00
_cell.angle_gamma   90.00
#
_symmetry.space_group_name_H-M   'P 1'
#
loop_
_entity.id
_entity.type
_entity.pdbx_description
1 polymer ?
#
loop_
_entity_poly.entity_id
_entity_poly.type
_entity_poly.pdbx_seq_one_letter_code
_entity_poly.pdbx_strand_id
1 'polypeptide(L)'
;MTTLRGFRRGRGGMPRPRPRGVWVASGIGIVLLLAITLGAFFPLVGFLGGVTATTAGLVPFPFVRVTLVALLGAVVVLALVVLALTRRHTATSVVAVVFAVLVALAVTIYPVVTVAISSADRAGDVWPIVTDLWQRFTG
;
A
#
# COMPACT_ATOMS: atom_id res chain seq x y z
N MET A 1 -32.24 -19.15 65.07
CA MET A 1 -32.58 -18.15 64.05
C MET A 1 -31.36 -17.95 63.17
N THR A 2 -31.47 -18.47 61.95
CA THR A 2 -30.42 -18.56 60.94
C THR A 2 -30.52 -17.36 60.01
N THR A 3 -29.42 -16.68 59.67
CA THR A 3 -29.30 -15.95 58.39
C THR A 3 -27.82 -15.70 58.07
N LEU A 4 -27.23 -16.65 57.34
CA LEU A 4 -26.01 -16.46 56.58
C LEU A 4 -26.35 -15.55 55.38
N ARG A 5 -25.98 -14.26 55.45
CA ARG A 5 -25.99 -13.38 54.28
C ARG A 5 -24.85 -13.78 53.36
N GLY A 6 -25.20 -14.52 52.31
CA GLY A 6 -24.29 -14.93 51.25
C GLY A 6 -23.59 -13.74 50.62
N PHE A 7 -22.26 -13.75 50.70
CA PHE A 7 -21.39 -12.95 49.87
C PHE A 7 -21.69 -13.25 48.39
N ARG A 8 -22.43 -12.36 47.73
CA ARG A 8 -22.45 -12.29 46.26
C ARG A 8 -21.05 -11.91 45.81
N ARG A 9 -20.18 -12.91 45.63
CA ARG A 9 -18.95 -12.78 44.85
C ARG A 9 -19.34 -12.21 43.49
N GLY A 10 -18.94 -10.97 43.23
CA GLY A 10 -19.02 -10.38 41.91
C GLY A 10 -18.37 -11.35 40.93
N ARG A 11 -19.17 -11.95 40.05
CA ARG A 11 -18.64 -12.65 38.89
C ARG A 11 -17.88 -11.59 38.10
N GLY A 12 -16.55 -11.63 38.18
CA GLY A 12 -15.70 -10.93 37.22
C GLY A 12 -16.20 -11.29 35.84
N GLY A 13 -16.76 -10.32 35.13
CA GLY A 13 -17.35 -10.53 33.82
C GLY A 13 -16.27 -11.11 32.92
N MET A 14 -16.38 -12.40 32.61
CA MET A 14 -15.52 -13.03 31.61
C MET A 14 -15.63 -12.18 30.33
N PRO A 15 -14.50 -11.74 29.74
CA PRO A 15 -14.50 -11.02 28.48
C PRO A 15 -15.28 -11.86 27.47
N ARG A 16 -16.40 -11.32 26.96
CA ARG A 16 -17.16 -11.98 25.89
C ARG A 16 -16.18 -12.32 24.76
N PRO A 17 -16.14 -13.58 24.28
CA PRO A 17 -15.22 -13.98 23.23
C PRO A 17 -15.34 -13.02 22.05
N ARG A 18 -14.23 -12.42 21.63
CA ARG A 18 -14.20 -11.55 20.44
C ARG A 18 -14.78 -12.34 19.26
N PRO A 19 -15.61 -11.73 18.40
CA PRO A 19 -16.12 -12.40 17.23
C PRO A 19 -14.94 -12.86 16.36
N ARG A 20 -14.85 -14.18 16.16
CA ARG A 20 -13.75 -14.88 15.46
C ARG A 20 -13.47 -14.29 14.08
N GLY A 21 -14.50 -13.74 13.43
CA GLY A 21 -14.43 -13.11 12.11
C GLY A 21 -13.49 -11.91 12.01
N VAL A 22 -13.29 -11.13 13.09
CA VAL A 22 -12.35 -9.99 13.07
C VAL A 22 -10.92 -10.47 12.89
N TRP A 23 -10.55 -11.57 13.57
CA TRP A 23 -9.22 -12.15 13.49
C TRP A 23 -8.94 -12.78 12.12
N VAL A 24 -9.92 -13.48 11.56
CA VAL A 24 -9.79 -14.08 10.21
C VAL A 24 -9.68 -12.98 9.15
N ALA A 25 -10.55 -11.97 9.18
CA ALA A 25 -10.51 -10.87 8.22
C ALA A 25 -9.20 -10.08 8.30
N SER A 26 -8.74 -9.76 9.52
CA SER A 26 -7.47 -9.05 9.72
C SER A 26 -6.27 -9.89 9.29
N GLY A 27 -6.29 -11.20 9.58
CA GLY A 27 -5.25 -12.14 9.14
C GLY A 27 -5.14 -12.20 7.62
N ILE A 28 -6.26 -12.39 6.92
CA ILE A 28 -6.30 -12.39 5.44
C ILE A 28 -5.81 -11.04 4.90
N GLY A 29 -6.27 -9.93 5.48
CA GLY A 29 -5.83 -8.59 5.10
C GLY A 29 -4.32 -8.40 5.21
N ILE A 30 -3.73 -8.81 6.34
CA ILE A 30 -2.28 -8.72 6.55
C ILE A 30 -1.52 -9.57 5.54
N VAL A 31 -1.97 -10.80 5.27
CA VAL A 31 -1.34 -11.67 4.27
C VAL A 31 -1.40 -11.06 2.88
N LEU A 32 -2.55 -10.47 2.48
CA LEU A 32 -2.69 -9.77 1.20
C LEU A 32 -1.76 -8.55 1.12
N LEU A 33 -1.67 -7.76 2.19
CA LEU A 33 -0.77 -6.61 2.23
C LEU A 33 0.70 -7.02 2.10
N LEU A 34 1.11 -8.10 2.76
CA LEU A 34 2.45 -8.67 2.61
C LEU A 34 2.69 -9.16 1.19
N ALA A 35 1.72 -9.88 0.60
CA ALA A 35 1.81 -10.36 -0.77
C ALA A 35 1.93 -9.22 -1.79
N ILE A 36 1.15 -8.14 -1.65
CA ILE A 36 1.24 -6.95 -2.51
C ILE A 36 2.59 -6.27 -2.32
N THR A 37 3.03 -6.08 -1.08
CA THR A 37 4.27 -5.33 -0.79
C THR A 37 5.50 -6.09 -1.28
N LEU A 38 5.62 -7.37 -0.91
CA LEU A 38 6.80 -8.19 -1.20
C LEU A 38 6.75 -8.77 -2.61
N GLY A 39 5.57 -9.12 -3.12
CA GLY A 39 5.39 -9.79 -4.40
C GLY A 39 5.16 -8.84 -5.58
N ALA A 40 4.69 -7.62 -5.34
CA ALA A 40 4.45 -6.64 -6.40
C ALA A 40 5.29 -5.37 -6.22
N PHE A 41 5.12 -4.64 -5.11
CA PHE A 41 5.70 -3.31 -4.96
C PHE A 41 7.24 -3.31 -4.96
N PHE A 42 7.88 -4.11 -4.11
CA PHE A 42 9.35 -4.14 -4.04
C PHE A 42 10.01 -4.65 -5.33
N PRO A 43 9.56 -5.76 -5.94
CA PRO A 43 10.07 -6.19 -7.24
C PRO A 43 9.92 -5.11 -8.31
N LEU A 44 8.76 -4.43 -8.36
CA LEU A 44 8.46 -3.41 -9.34
C LEU A 44 9.36 -2.17 -9.19
N VAL A 45 9.48 -1.64 -7.97
CA VAL A 45 10.36 -0.49 -7.69
C VAL A 45 11.82 -0.86 -7.89
N GLY A 46 12.24 -2.06 -7.48
CA GLY A 46 13.59 -2.58 -7.71
C GLY A 46 13.92 -2.71 -9.20
N PHE A 47 12.98 -3.23 -9.99
CA PHE A 47 13.11 -3.32 -11.45
C PHE A 47 13.21 -1.93 -12.09
N LEU A 48 12.27 -1.02 -11.80
CA LEU A 48 12.26 0.33 -12.39
C LEU A 48 13.51 1.13 -11.99
N GLY A 49 13.91 1.04 -10.72
CA GLY A 49 15.15 1.65 -10.23
C GLY A 49 16.39 1.05 -10.89
N GLY A 50 16.44 -0.28 -11.04
CA GLY A 50 17.52 -0.98 -11.71
C GLY A 50 17.67 -0.58 -13.19
N VAL A 51 16.57 -0.53 -13.94
CA VAL A 51 16.57 -0.07 -15.34
C VAL A 51 17.03 1.38 -15.44
N THR A 52 16.57 2.25 -14.55
CA THR A 52 16.99 3.65 -14.54
C THR A 52 18.50 3.80 -14.30
N ALA A 53 19.04 3.03 -13.37
CA ALA A 53 20.46 3.03 -13.04
C ALA A 53 21.33 2.48 -14.18
N THR A 54 20.86 1.49 -14.95
CA THR A 54 21.62 0.86 -16.03
C THR A 54 21.47 1.55 -17.38
N THR A 55 20.41 2.34 -17.59
CA THR A 55 20.13 3.02 -18.87
C THR A 55 20.64 4.46 -18.93
N ALA A 56 21.60 4.84 -18.07
CA ALA A 56 22.09 6.21 -17.96
C ALA A 56 20.96 7.26 -17.78
N GLY A 57 19.84 6.87 -17.17
CA GLY A 57 18.67 7.74 -16.98
C GLY A 57 17.76 7.91 -18.20
N LEU A 58 17.89 7.06 -19.23
CA LEU A 58 16.93 7.04 -20.36
C LEU A 58 15.51 6.69 -19.90
N VAL A 59 15.37 5.84 -18.88
CA VAL A 59 14.10 5.64 -18.17
C VAL A 59 14.05 6.56 -16.96
N PRO A 60 13.23 7.62 -16.97
CA PRO A 60 13.17 8.55 -15.85
C PRO A 60 12.29 7.99 -14.72
N PHE A 61 12.93 7.38 -13.70
CA PHE A 61 12.23 6.95 -12.49
C PHE A 61 12.20 8.04 -11.41
N PRO A 62 11.02 8.59 -11.05
CA PRO A 62 10.91 9.68 -10.09
C PRO A 62 10.98 9.16 -8.65
N PHE A 63 12.16 8.70 -8.23
CA PHE A 63 12.41 8.03 -6.96
C PHE A 63 11.82 8.79 -5.76
N VAL A 64 12.13 10.09 -5.62
CA VAL A 64 11.68 10.91 -4.49
C VAL A 64 10.14 10.95 -4.37
N ARG A 65 9.43 11.16 -5.48
CA ARG A 65 7.96 11.20 -5.49
C ARG A 65 7.38 9.84 -5.13
N VAL A 66 7.92 8.78 -5.70
CA VAL A 66 7.50 7.39 -5.41
C VAL A 66 7.71 7.06 -3.93
N THR A 67 8.87 7.40 -3.35
CA THR A 67 9.15 7.17 -1.93
C THR A 67 8.19 7.94 -1.04
N LEU A 68 7.91 9.21 -1.31
CA LEU A 68 6.97 10.01 -0.51
C LEU A 68 5.56 9.43 -0.55
N VAL A 69 5.06 9.06 -1.73
CA VAL A 69 3.74 8.44 -1.89
C VAL A 69 3.69 7.07 -1.20
N ALA A 70 4.76 6.28 -1.29
CA ALA A 70 4.86 4.99 -0.62
C ALA A 70 4.83 5.14 0.91
N LEU A 71 5.56 6.10 1.47
CA LEU A 71 5.56 6.39 2.91
C LEU A 71 4.18 6.83 3.39
N LEU A 72 3.53 7.75 2.66
CA LEU A 72 2.19 8.22 2.99
C LEU A 72 1.17 7.09 2.90
N GLY A 73 1.24 6.28 1.85
CA GLY A 73 0.45 5.08 1.67
C GLY A 73 0.62 4.08 2.81
N ALA A 74 1.86 3.82 3.23
CA ALA A 74 2.16 2.95 4.36
C ALA A 74 1.51 3.45 5.67
N VAL A 75 1.57 4.76 5.93
CA VAL A 75 0.90 5.36 7.11
C VAL A 75 -0.61 5.15 7.05
N VAL A 76 -1.24 5.37 5.90
CA VAL A 76 -2.69 5.18 5.72
C VAL A 76 -3.09 3.72 5.89
N VAL A 77 -2.35 2.79 5.28
CA VAL A 77 -2.60 1.35 5.40
C VAL A 77 -2.46 0.91 6.86
N LEU A 78 -1.40 1.34 7.55
CA LEU A 78 -1.21 1.03 8.97
C LEU A 78 -2.35 1.57 9.83
N ALA A 79 -2.80 2.81 9.59
CA ALA A 79 -3.92 3.39 10.31
C ALA A 79 -5.22 2.59 10.10
N LEU A 80 -5.48 2.14 8.86
CA LEU A 80 -6.65 1.32 8.54
C LEU A 80 -6.59 -0.09 9.15
N VAL A 81 -5.41 -0.71 9.19
CA VAL A 81 -5.22 -2.01 9.85
C VAL A 81 -5.39 -1.88 11.36
N VAL A 82 -4.80 -0.86 11.99
CA VAL A 82 -4.99 -0.58 13.42
C VAL A 82 -6.47 -0.29 13.72
N LEU A 83 -7.15 0.46 12.85
CA LEU A 83 -8.60 0.67 12.96
C LEU A 83 -9.36 -0.66 12.86
N ALA A 84 -9.00 -1.54 11.92
CA ALA A 84 -9.63 -2.85 11.77
C ALA A 84 -9.46 -3.74 13.02
N LEU A 85 -8.29 -3.67 13.68
CA LEU A 85 -7.94 -4.46 14.86
C LEU A 85 -8.56 -3.91 16.16
N THR A 86 -8.83 -2.61 16.23
CA THR A 86 -9.41 -1.95 17.41
C THR A 86 -10.94 -2.03 17.44
N ARG A 87 -11.60 -2.29 16.30
CA ARG A 87 -13.07 -2.36 16.22
C ARG A 87 -13.62 -3.71 16.71
N ARG A 88 -14.72 -3.66 17.47
CA ARG A 88 -15.43 -4.84 18.00
C ARG A 88 -16.43 -5.47 17.02
N HIS A 89 -16.78 -4.76 15.94
CA HIS A 89 -17.72 -5.21 14.92
C HIS A 89 -16.98 -5.78 13.69
N THR A 90 -17.37 -6.99 13.28
CA THR A 90 -16.82 -7.67 12.10
C THR A 90 -16.98 -6.84 10.83
N ALA A 91 -18.16 -6.25 10.60
CA ALA A 91 -18.44 -5.46 9.39
C ALA A 91 -17.47 -4.27 9.24
N THR A 92 -17.28 -3.47 10.29
CA THR A 92 -16.36 -2.33 10.26
C THR A 92 -14.91 -2.75 10.07
N SER A 93 -14.52 -3.91 10.61
CA SER A 93 -13.18 -4.45 10.46
C SER A 93 -12.92 -4.90 9.01
N VAL A 94 -13.87 -5.62 8.40
CA VAL A 94 -13.79 -6.03 7.00
C VAL A 94 -13.68 -4.83 6.08
N VAL A 95 -14.53 -3.81 6.26
CA VAL A 95 -14.47 -2.59 5.44
C VAL A 95 -13.10 -1.92 5.56
N ALA A 96 -12.59 -1.74 6.77
CA ALA A 96 -11.27 -1.14 6.98
C ALA A 96 -10.13 -1.94 6.31
N VAL A 97 -10.19 -3.27 6.37
CA VAL A 97 -9.24 -4.16 5.66
C VAL A 97 -9.34 -3.99 4.14
N VAL A 98 -10.55 -3.98 3.59
CA VAL A 98 -10.76 -3.77 2.14
C VAL A 98 -10.18 -2.43 1.70
N PHE A 99 -10.45 -1.35 2.43
CA PHE A 99 -9.85 -0.04 2.14
C PHE A 99 -8.33 -0.08 2.24
N ALA A 100 -7.75 -0.77 3.24
CA ALA A 100 -6.30 -0.91 3.35
C ALA A 100 -5.69 -1.59 2.12
N VAL A 101 -6.32 -2.66 1.63
CA VAL A 101 -5.90 -3.36 0.41
C VAL A 101 -6.02 -2.46 -0.82
N LEU A 102 -7.13 -1.73 -0.98
CA LEU A 102 -7.31 -0.79 -2.10
C LEU A 102 -6.25 0.31 -2.11
N VAL A 103 -5.93 0.87 -0.95
CA VAL A 103 -4.85 1.86 -0.82
C VAL A 103 -3.50 1.24 -1.19
N ALA A 104 -3.19 0.03 -0.73
CA ALA A 104 -1.95 -0.66 -1.08
C ALA A 104 -1.83 -0.90 -2.59
N LEU A 105 -2.92 -1.25 -3.27
CA LEU A 105 -2.96 -1.40 -4.73
C LEU A 105 -2.74 -0.06 -5.44
N ALA A 106 -3.41 1.01 -5.00
CA ALA A 106 -3.24 2.35 -5.58
C ALA A 106 -1.79 2.84 -5.47
N VAL A 107 -1.15 2.63 -4.31
CA VAL A 107 0.27 2.95 -4.08
C VAL A 107 1.17 2.11 -4.99
N THR A 108 0.81 0.85 -5.26
CA THR A 108 1.58 -0.04 -6.15
C THR A 108 1.50 0.37 -7.63
N ILE A 109 0.37 0.94 -8.05
CA ILE A 109 0.17 1.41 -9.43
C ILE A 109 0.92 2.72 -9.69
N TYR A 110 1.07 3.58 -8.68
CA TYR A 110 1.65 4.92 -8.81
C TYR A 110 3.02 4.98 -9.53
N PRO A 111 4.04 4.15 -9.17
CA PRO A 111 5.34 4.19 -9.84
C PRO A 111 5.21 3.95 -11.35
N VAL A 112 4.37 3.00 -11.78
CA VAL A 112 4.15 2.67 -13.20
C VAL A 112 3.61 3.89 -13.95
N VAL A 113 2.58 4.52 -13.41
CA VAL A 113 1.95 5.71 -14.02
C VAL A 113 2.97 6.84 -14.13
N THR A 114 3.73 7.08 -13.07
CA THR A 114 4.72 8.18 -13.08
C THR A 114 5.85 7.95 -14.08
N VAL A 115 6.31 6.71 -14.25
CA VAL A 115 7.33 6.36 -15.25
C VAL A 115 6.77 6.49 -16.65
N ALA A 116 5.51 6.09 -16.88
CA ALA A 116 4.86 6.23 -18.18
C ALA A 116 4.76 7.70 -18.60
N ILE A 117 4.32 8.57 -17.69
CA ILE A 117 4.25 10.02 -17.93
C ILE A 117 5.65 10.59 -18.18
N SER A 118 6.60 10.28 -17.29
CA SER A 118 7.96 10.83 -17.40
C SER A 118 8.68 10.35 -18.66
N SER A 119 8.43 9.12 -19.11
CA SER A 119 8.94 8.58 -20.37
C SER A 119 8.34 9.31 -21.58
N ALA A 120 7.05 9.65 -21.52
CA ALA A 120 6.39 10.42 -22.57
C ALA A 120 6.97 11.84 -22.67
N ASP A 121 7.18 12.51 -21.53
CA ASP A 121 7.79 13.85 -21.47
C ASP A 121 9.20 13.82 -22.09
N ARG A 122 10.03 12.84 -21.70
CA ARG A 122 11.38 12.67 -22.24
C ARG A 122 11.39 12.39 -23.74
N ALA A 123 10.48 11.57 -24.23
CA ALA A 123 10.38 11.30 -25.67
C ALA A 123 10.00 12.57 -26.44
N GLY A 124 9.11 13.39 -25.88
CA GLY A 124 8.75 14.69 -26.43
C GLY A 124 9.94 15.66 -26.51
N ASP A 125 10.80 15.69 -25.48
CA ASP A 125 11.97 16.57 -25.44
C ASP A 125 13.08 16.15 -26.42
N VAL A 126 13.25 14.85 -26.67
CA VAL A 126 14.31 14.31 -27.54
C VAL A 126 13.93 14.36 -29.02
N TRP A 127 12.64 14.28 -29.35
CA TRP A 127 12.16 14.25 -30.73
C TRP A 127 12.63 15.44 -31.59
N PRO A 128 12.55 16.71 -31.14
CA PRO A 128 13.06 17.87 -31.88
C PRO A 128 14.55 17.77 -32.22
N ILE A 129 15.36 17.24 -31.30
CA ILE A 129 16.81 17.09 -31.49
C ILE A 129 17.09 16.09 -32.61
N VAL A 130 16.34 14.98 -32.63
CA VAL A 130 16.47 13.97 -33.68
C VAL A 130 16.04 14.53 -35.03
N THR A 131 14.94 15.28 -35.08
CA THR A 131 14.48 15.90 -36.34
C THR A 131 15.45 16.98 -36.85
N ASP A 132 16.06 17.76 -35.96
CA ASP A 132 17.07 18.75 -36.32
C ASP A 132 18.33 18.10 -36.89
N LEU A 133 18.80 17.01 -36.26
CA LEU A 133 19.94 16.24 -36.76
C LEU A 133 19.64 15.58 -38.10
N TRP A 134 18.43 15.02 -38.24
CA TRP A 134 17.98 14.44 -39.49
C TRP A 134 17.97 15.48 -40.62
N GLN A 135 17.38 16.65 -40.40
CA GLN A 135 17.37 17.74 -41.38
C GLN A 135 18.78 18.21 -41.76
N ARG A 136 19.71 18.29 -40.80
CA ARG A 136 21.12 18.61 -41.10
C ARG A 136 21.81 17.54 -41.94
N PHE A 137 21.41 16.28 -41.78
CA PHE A 137 21.95 15.16 -42.56
C PHE A 137 21.30 15.03 -43.94
N THR A 138 20.00 15.29 -44.06
CA THR A 138 19.27 15.11 -45.33
C THR A 138 19.24 16.34 -46.23
N GLY A 139 19.43 17.55 -45.68
CA GLY A 139 19.36 18.81 -46.44
C GLY A 139 17.95 19.17 -46.85
#